data_AF-A0AAD8AW09-F1
#
_entry.id   AF-A0AAD8AW09-F1
#
_cell.length_a   1.000
_cell.length_b   1.000
_cell.length_c   1.000
_cell.angle_alpha   90.00
_cell.angle_beta   90.00
_cell.angle_gamma   90.00
#
_symmetry.space_group_name_H-M   'P 1'
#
loop_
_entity.id
_entity.type
_entity.pdbx_description
1 polymer ?
#
loop_
_entity_poly.entity_id
_entity_poly.type
_entity_poly.pdbx_seq_one_letter_code
_entity_poly.pdbx_strand_id
1 'polypeptide(L)'
;MQAAALCQSVVYELLYKGVFGLDSELEEATLFLEVQKLLPKENTFPSCFLDNVISSLGPEKVETLQKLCGRSSPPVPYRVAKALHPGLYRNVELDIVQEQKREARHLNLDITKGLSPGDKCQ
;
A
#
# COMPACT_ATOMS: atom_id res chain seq x y z
N MET A 1 -1.48 -11.15 16.59
CA MET A 1 -1.56 -10.65 15.19
C MET A 1 -0.19 -10.34 14.59
N GLN A 2 0.78 -9.80 15.33
CA GLN A 2 2.13 -9.49 14.81
C GLN A 2 2.86 -10.69 14.20
N ALA A 3 2.83 -11.85 14.85
CA ALA A 3 3.46 -13.06 14.31
C ALA A 3 2.93 -13.43 12.91
N ALA A 4 1.63 -13.29 12.66
CA ALA A 4 1.05 -13.57 11.34
C ALA A 4 1.48 -12.54 10.29
N ALA A 5 1.65 -11.26 10.67
CA ALA A 5 2.18 -10.23 9.77
C ALA A 5 3.64 -10.51 9.40
N LEU A 6 4.45 -10.99 10.36
CA LEU A 6 5.83 -11.41 10.11
C LEU A 6 5.91 -12.66 9.23
N CYS A 7 5.07 -13.67 9.48
CA CYS A 7 5.01 -14.84 8.59
C CYS A 7 4.67 -14.41 7.15
N GLN A 8 3.72 -13.50 6.99
CA GLN A 8 3.35 -12.97 5.69
C GLN A 8 4.48 -12.19 5.03
N SER A 9 5.22 -11.38 5.78
CA SER A 9 6.37 -10.64 5.24
C SER A 9 7.45 -11.61 4.74
N VAL A 10 7.74 -12.68 5.48
CA VAL A 10 8.70 -13.71 5.03
C VAL A 10 8.24 -14.36 3.72
N VAL A 11 6.96 -14.70 3.59
CA VAL A 11 6.42 -15.30 2.36
C VAL A 11 6.56 -14.33 1.18
N TYR A 12 6.20 -13.06 1.35
CA TYR A 12 6.34 -12.09 0.26
C TYR A 12 7.78 -11.73 -0.04
N GLU A 13 8.69 -11.78 0.92
CA GLU A 13 10.12 -11.60 0.69
C GLU A 13 10.64 -12.73 -0.20
N LEU A 14 10.34 -13.98 0.15
CA LEU A 14 10.73 -15.12 -0.68
C LEU A 14 10.17 -15.04 -2.09
N LEU A 15 8.91 -14.65 -2.26
CA LEU A 15 8.29 -14.55 -3.57
C LEU A 15 8.84 -13.37 -4.38
N TYR A 16 8.75 -12.15 -3.85
CA TYR A 16 9.07 -10.95 -4.62
C TYR A 16 10.57 -10.76 -4.81
N LYS A 17 11.38 -11.11 -3.81
CA LYS A 17 12.84 -11.04 -3.91
C LYS A 17 13.44 -12.36 -4.40
N GLY A 18 13.10 -13.48 -3.77
CA GLY A 18 13.72 -14.77 -4.08
C GLY A 18 13.27 -15.42 -5.40
N VAL A 19 12.01 -15.23 -5.81
CA VAL A 19 11.45 -15.86 -7.03
C VAL A 19 11.32 -14.87 -8.18
N PHE A 20 10.78 -13.67 -7.92
CA PHE A 20 10.54 -12.67 -8.96
C PHE A 20 11.73 -11.74 -9.22
N GLY A 21 12.71 -11.67 -8.31
CA GLY A 21 13.90 -10.84 -8.48
C GLY A 21 13.63 -9.33 -8.47
N LEU A 22 12.59 -8.89 -7.74
CA LEU A 22 12.11 -7.50 -7.70
C LEU A 22 12.76 -6.68 -6.57
N ASP A 23 14.04 -6.91 -6.29
CA ASP A 23 14.76 -6.25 -5.18
C ASP A 23 14.74 -4.72 -5.30
N SER A 24 15.02 -4.20 -6.51
CA SER A 24 15.05 -2.76 -6.76
C SER A 24 13.66 -2.14 -6.63
N GLU A 25 12.62 -2.80 -7.14
CA GLU A 25 11.23 -2.34 -7.04
C GLU A 25 10.73 -2.38 -5.60
N LEU A 26 11.17 -3.34 -4.80
CA LEU A 26 10.86 -3.42 -3.37
C LEU A 26 11.48 -2.26 -2.58
N GLU A 27 12.73 -1.92 -2.89
CA GLU A 27 13.42 -0.77 -2.30
C GLU A 27 12.74 0.55 -2.71
N GLU A 28 12.44 0.72 -4.01
CA GLU A 28 11.65 1.83 -4.54
C GLU A 28 10.28 1.94 -3.85
N ALA A 29 9.58 0.82 -3.65
CA ALA A 29 8.27 0.81 -3.01
C ALA A 29 8.33 1.16 -1.52
N THR A 30 9.36 0.73 -0.82
CA THR A 30 9.58 1.08 0.59
C THR A 30 9.83 2.58 0.72
N LEU A 31 10.69 3.13 -0.13
CA LEU A 31 10.95 4.57 -0.20
C LEU A 31 9.70 5.35 -0.57
N PHE A 32 8.93 4.89 -1.55
CA PHE A 32 7.66 5.52 -1.92
C PHE A 32 6.70 5.65 -0.72
N LEU A 33 6.62 4.63 0.14
CA LEU A 33 5.80 4.69 1.35
C LEU A 33 6.34 5.65 2.41
N GLU A 34 7.66 5.75 2.59
CA GLU A 34 8.29 6.72 3.49
C GLU A 34 8.01 8.15 3.02
N VAL A 35 8.18 8.37 1.73
CA VAL A 35 7.94 9.64 1.06
C VAL A 35 6.46 10.07 1.18
N GLN A 36 5.52 9.14 1.00
CA GLN A 36 4.09 9.44 1.22
C GLN A 36 3.75 9.83 2.66
N LYS A 37 4.51 9.40 3.67
CA LYS A 37 4.29 9.84 5.07
C LYS A 37 4.71 11.29 5.28
N LEU A 38 5.66 11.78 4.47
CA LEU A 38 6.20 13.14 4.57
C LEU A 38 5.39 14.14 3.75
N LEU A 39 4.71 13.69 2.69
CA LEU A 39 3.89 14.54 1.86
C LEU A 39 2.49 14.80 2.46
N PRO A 40 1.91 15.99 2.19
CA PRO A 40 0.47 16.20 2.32
C PRO A 40 -0.30 15.19 1.46
N LYS A 41 -1.56 14.88 1.82
CA LYS A 41 -2.44 13.93 1.10
C LYS A 41 -2.89 14.40 -0.29
N GLU A 42 -2.03 15.05 -1.07
CA GLU A 42 -2.24 15.29 -2.49
C GLU A 42 -1.62 14.15 -3.30
N ASN A 43 -2.40 13.62 -4.24
CA ASN A 43 -2.18 12.32 -4.88
C ASN A 43 -1.03 12.28 -5.91
N THR A 44 -0.25 13.34 -6.02
CA THR A 44 0.81 13.48 -7.03
C THR A 44 2.09 13.91 -6.34
N PHE A 45 3.15 13.10 -6.46
CA PHE A 45 4.47 13.47 -5.99
C PHE A 45 5.00 14.66 -6.82
N PRO A 46 5.02 15.91 -6.30
CA PRO A 46 5.43 17.06 -7.08
C PRO A 46 6.95 17.10 -7.15
N SER A 47 7.51 17.35 -8.33
CA SER A 47 8.97 17.47 -8.52
C SER A 47 9.62 18.54 -7.64
N CYS A 48 8.87 19.57 -7.24
CA CYS A 48 9.34 20.64 -6.36
C CYS A 48 9.47 20.24 -4.88
N PHE A 49 8.93 19.09 -4.46
CA PHE A 49 9.01 18.63 -3.07
C PHE A 49 10.21 17.72 -2.81
N LEU A 50 10.93 17.33 -3.87
CA LEU A 50 12.04 16.39 -3.83
C LEU A 50 13.18 16.90 -2.94
N ASP A 51 13.50 18.19 -2.96
CA ASP A 51 14.62 18.77 -2.19
C ASP A 51 14.44 18.66 -0.68
N ASN A 52 13.21 18.88 -0.19
CA ASN A 52 12.85 18.72 1.22
C ASN A 52 12.89 17.25 1.64
N VAL A 53 12.49 16.33 0.75
CA VAL A 53 12.49 14.89 1.00
C VAL A 53 13.92 14.35 1.01
N ILE A 54 14.76 14.75 0.04
CA ILE A 54 16.19 14.37 -0.03
C ILE A 54 16.92 14.76 1.26
N SER A 55 16.64 15.95 1.78
CA SER A 55 17.22 16.43 3.05
C SER A 55 16.87 15.55 4.25
N SER A 56 15.73 14.84 4.20
CA SER A 56 15.26 13.94 5.27
C SER A 56 15.62 12.47 5.09
N LEU A 57 15.73 11.99 3.83
CA LEU A 57 15.95 10.57 3.50
C LEU A 57 17.42 10.23 3.17
N GLY A 58 18.26 11.25 2.94
CA GLY A 58 19.68 11.10 2.62
C GLY A 58 19.99 11.26 1.12
N PRO A 59 21.18 11.78 0.76
CA PRO A 59 21.58 11.99 -0.63
C PRO A 59 21.84 10.69 -1.40
N GLU A 60 22.07 9.57 -0.72
CA GLU A 60 22.29 8.27 -1.36
C GLU A 60 21.05 7.74 -2.11
N LYS A 61 19.86 8.27 -1.80
CA LYS A 61 18.59 7.81 -2.38
C LYS A 61 18.07 8.70 -3.52
N VAL A 62 18.83 9.73 -3.92
CA VAL A 62 18.41 10.75 -4.88
C VAL A 62 18.00 10.15 -6.23
N GLU A 63 18.78 9.19 -6.76
CA GLU A 63 18.47 8.56 -8.04
C GLU A 63 17.13 7.81 -8.00
N THR A 64 16.88 7.09 -6.92
CA THR A 64 15.64 6.33 -6.69
C THR A 64 14.46 7.29 -6.47
N LEU A 65 14.65 8.35 -5.69
CA LEU A 65 13.64 9.39 -5.48
C LEU A 65 13.27 10.09 -6.79
N GLN A 66 14.24 10.32 -7.68
CA GLN A 66 13.99 10.87 -9.01
C GLN A 66 13.13 9.92 -9.87
N LYS A 67 13.39 8.60 -9.82
CA LYS A 67 12.57 7.58 -10.50
C LYS A 67 11.12 7.52 -9.97
N LEU A 68 10.92 7.86 -8.70
CA LEU A 68 9.60 7.90 -8.07
C LEU A 68 8.83 9.20 -8.37
N CYS A 69 9.51 10.23 -8.88
CA CYS A 69 8.88 11.51 -9.17
C CYS A 69 7.79 11.37 -10.24
N GLY A 70 6.61 11.93 -9.99
CA GLY A 70 5.46 11.84 -10.89
C GLY A 70 4.71 10.50 -10.87
N ARG A 71 5.14 9.50 -10.09
CA ARG A 71 4.37 8.27 -9.89
C ARG A 71 3.23 8.51 -8.89
N SER A 72 2.04 8.01 -9.23
CA SER A 72 0.86 8.03 -8.34
C SER A 72 0.73 6.76 -7.50
N SER A 73 1.51 5.71 -7.81
CA SER A 73 1.47 4.41 -7.14
C SER A 73 2.88 3.80 -7.04
N PRO A 74 3.13 2.94 -6.04
CA PRO A 74 4.40 2.25 -5.90
C PRO A 74 4.60 1.24 -7.04
N PRO A 75 5.86 0.87 -7.32
CA PRO A 75 6.20 -0.09 -8.39
C PRO A 75 5.74 -1.54 -8.09
N VAL A 76 5.34 -1.84 -6.86
CA VAL A 76 4.69 -3.10 -6.46
C VAL A 76 3.34 -2.81 -5.80
N PRO A 77 2.42 -3.78 -5.70
CA PRO A 77 1.13 -3.56 -5.06
C PRO A 77 1.26 -2.96 -3.65
N TYR A 78 0.46 -1.92 -3.36
CA TYR A 78 0.54 -1.15 -2.12
C TYR A 78 0.45 -2.01 -0.85
N ARG A 79 -0.34 -3.08 -0.94
CA ARG A 79 -0.49 -4.08 0.12
C ARG A 79 0.82 -4.85 0.36
N VAL A 80 1.48 -5.31 -0.69
CA VAL A 80 2.78 -6.00 -0.61
C VAL A 80 3.84 -5.06 -0.03
N ALA A 81 3.91 -3.82 -0.51
CA ALA A 81 4.82 -2.81 0.03
C ALA A 81 4.61 -2.59 1.54
N LYS A 82 3.36 -2.50 2.01
CA LYS A 82 3.03 -2.40 3.44
C LYS A 82 3.35 -3.65 4.25
N ALA A 83 3.20 -4.83 3.65
CA ALA A 83 3.51 -6.10 4.31
C ALA A 83 5.02 -6.28 4.52
N LEU A 84 5.84 -5.78 3.60
CA LEU A 84 7.29 -5.90 3.63
C LEU A 84 8.02 -4.74 4.30
N HIS A 85 7.36 -3.59 4.47
CA HIS A 85 7.98 -2.43 5.09
C HIS A 85 8.33 -2.70 6.58
N PRO A 86 9.60 -2.54 7.01
CA PRO A 86 10.07 -2.92 8.34
C PRO A 86 9.35 -2.24 9.52
N GLY A 87 8.97 -0.97 9.35
CA GLY A 87 8.20 -0.22 10.36
C GLY A 87 6.67 -0.35 10.27
N LEU A 88 6.14 -1.13 9.31
CA LEU A 88 4.69 -1.24 9.08
C LEU A 88 4.15 -2.67 9.22
N TYR A 89 4.94 -3.70 8.86
CA TYR A 89 4.59 -5.13 8.87
C TYR A 89 3.09 -5.39 9.04
N ARG A 90 2.37 -5.30 7.93
CA ARG A 90 0.90 -5.36 7.92
C ARG A 90 0.41 -6.70 7.41
N ASN A 91 -0.50 -7.33 8.15
CA ASN A 91 -1.15 -8.55 7.69
C ASN A 91 -2.23 -8.20 6.66
N VAL A 92 -1.84 -8.23 5.39
CA VAL A 92 -2.69 -7.88 4.25
C VAL A 92 -3.82 -8.89 4.06
N GLU A 93 -3.56 -10.18 4.26
CA GLU A 93 -4.61 -11.19 4.08
C GLU A 93 -5.74 -10.99 5.09
N LEU A 94 -5.38 -10.64 6.33
CA LEU A 94 -6.35 -10.32 7.36
C LEU A 94 -7.14 -9.05 7.02
N ASP A 95 -6.49 -8.00 6.50
CA ASP A 95 -7.19 -6.79 6.03
C ASP A 95 -8.22 -7.14 4.94
N ILE A 96 -7.84 -7.97 3.96
CA ILE A 96 -8.71 -8.43 2.87
C ILE A 96 -9.92 -9.16 3.43
N VAL A 97 -9.69 -10.14 4.30
CA VAL A 97 -10.78 -10.95 4.89
C VAL A 97 -11.71 -10.06 5.71
N GLN A 98 -11.18 -9.08 6.43
CA GLN A 98 -12.00 -8.14 7.21
C GLN A 98 -12.84 -7.22 6.33
N GLU A 99 -12.27 -6.74 5.22
CA GLU A 99 -12.97 -5.95 4.20
C GLU A 99 -14.11 -6.75 3.57
N GLN A 100 -13.82 -7.97 3.10
CA GLN A 100 -14.84 -8.88 2.54
C GLN A 100 -15.96 -9.18 3.54
N LYS A 101 -15.62 -9.43 4.82
CA LYS A 101 -16.62 -9.66 5.86
C LYS A 101 -17.47 -8.41 6.12
N ARG A 102 -16.92 -7.21 5.95
CA ARG A 102 -17.64 -5.94 6.11
C ARG A 102 -18.60 -5.73 4.94
N GLU A 103 -18.14 -5.93 3.72
CA GLU A 103 -18.95 -5.83 2.50
C GLU A 103 -20.08 -6.85 2.50
N ALA A 104 -19.80 -8.10 2.88
CA ALA A 104 -20.83 -9.13 3.03
C ALA A 104 -21.89 -8.75 4.07
N ARG A 105 -21.53 -8.12 5.19
CA ARG A 105 -22.50 -7.60 6.16
C ARG A 105 -23.34 -6.46 5.58
N HIS A 106 -22.74 -5.58 4.77
CA HIS A 106 -23.47 -4.50 4.11
C HIS A 106 -24.49 -5.04 3.11
N LEU A 107 -24.09 -5.96 2.23
CA LEU A 107 -24.99 -6.59 1.28
C LEU A 107 -26.13 -7.35 1.97
N ASN A 108 -25.82 -8.11 3.02
CA ASN A 108 -26.85 -8.80 3.81
C ASN A 108 -27.82 -7.79 4.45
N LEU A 109 -27.33 -6.66 4.97
CA LEU A 109 -28.17 -5.60 5.50
C LEU A 109 -29.12 -5.06 4.42
N ASP A 110 -28.61 -4.78 3.22
CA ASP A 110 -29.40 -4.26 2.10
C ASP A 110 -30.46 -5.28 1.63
N ILE A 111 -30.11 -6.57 1.59
CA ILE A 111 -31.06 -7.65 1.30
C ILE A 111 -32.15 -7.73 2.38
N THR A 112 -31.79 -7.65 3.66
CA THR A 112 -32.76 -7.70 4.77
C THR A 112 -33.65 -6.48 4.89
N LYS A 113 -33.22 -5.31 4.35
CA LYS A 113 -34.04 -4.10 4.31
C LYS A 113 -35.23 -4.23 3.35
N GLY A 114 -35.22 -5.21 2.45
CA GLY A 114 -36.33 -5.50 1.54
C GLY A 114 -36.51 -4.39 0.50
N LEU A 115 -36.17 -4.67 -0.76
CA LEU A 115 -36.59 -3.82 -1.86
C LEU A 115 -38.09 -4.02 -2.05
N SER A 116 -38.86 -2.96 -1.84
CA SER A 116 -40.30 -2.96 -2.08
C SER A 116 -40.60 -2.55 -3.52
N PRO A 117 -41.64 -3.09 -4.17
CA PRO A 117 -42.05 -2.62 -5.48
C PRO A 117 -42.40 -1.12 -5.42
N GLY A 118 -41.54 -0.27 -5.98
CA GLY A 118 -41.70 1.20 -5.96
C GLY A 118 -40.49 2.00 -5.46
N ASP A 119 -39.46 1.34 -4.92
CA ASP A 119 -38.22 2.01 -4.53
C ASP A 119 -37.51 2.61 -5.76
N LYS A 120 -37.30 3.92 -5.76
CA LYS A 120 -36.60 4.63 -6.84
C LYS A 120 -35.09 4.46 -6.68
N CYS A 121 -34.42 4.01 -7.73
CA CYS A 121 -32.96 4.06 -7.81
C CYS A 121 -32.49 5.53 -7.75
N GLN A 122 -31.55 5.84 -6.86
CA GLN A 122 -30.77 7.08 -6.91
C GLN A 122 -29.60 6.94 -7.88
#